data_AF-A0A7V1LPW7-F1
#
_entry.id   AF-A0A7V1LPW7-F1
#
_cell.length_a   1.000
_cell.length_b   1.000
_cell.length_c   1.000
_cell.angle_alpha   90.00
_cell.angle_beta   90.00
_cell.angle_gamma   90.00
#
_symmetry.space_group_name_H-M   'P 1'
#
loop_
_entity.id
_entity.type
_entity.pdbx_description
1 polymer ?
#
loop_
_entity_poly.entity_id
_entity_poly.type
_entity_poly.pdbx_seq_one_letter_code
_entity_poly.pdbx_strand_id
1 'polypeptide(L)' 'MKKSTVLHVDQRMLEKYNQPGPRYTSYPTAPHFTADFDANSFMREMEASNRADGEMADVSLYFHFP' A
#
# COMPACT_ATOMS: atom_id res chain seq x y z
N MET A 1 -1.83 22.09 24.63
CA MET A 1 -3.17 21.88 24.02
C MET A 1 -3.01 21.89 22.51
N LYS A 2 -3.19 20.75 21.83
CA LYS A 2 -3.16 20.71 20.35
C LYS A 2 -4.45 21.36 19.85
N LYS A 3 -4.36 22.42 19.04
CA LYS A 3 -5.54 23.01 18.40
C LYS A 3 -6.12 21.96 17.44
N SER A 4 -7.38 21.61 17.64
CA SER A 4 -8.13 20.80 16.68
C SER A 4 -8.39 21.67 15.45
N THR A 5 -7.81 21.30 14.31
CA THR A 5 -8.09 21.96 13.04
C THR A 5 -9.38 21.39 12.48
N VAL A 6 -10.40 22.24 12.33
CA VAL A 6 -11.63 21.87 11.64
C VAL A 6 -11.34 21.82 10.15
N LEU A 7 -11.46 20.63 9.55
CA LEU A 7 -11.38 20.48 8.10
C LEU A 7 -12.65 21.03 7.47
N HIS A 8 -12.54 22.13 6.73
CA HIS A 8 -13.63 22.63 5.90
C HIS A 8 -13.63 21.90 4.56
N VAL A 9 -14.65 21.07 4.33
CA VAL A 9 -14.80 20.29 3.10
C VAL A 9 -15.88 20.94 2.23
N ASP A 10 -15.51 21.36 1.01
CA ASP A 10 -16.47 21.88 0.03
C ASP A 10 -17.34 20.74 -0.53
N GLN A 11 -18.65 20.86 -0.36
CA GLN A 11 -19.62 19.89 -0.86
C GLN A 11 -19.50 19.65 -2.37
N ARG A 12 -19.17 20.69 -3.16
CA ARG A 12 -19.00 20.56 -4.61
C ARG A 12 -17.83 19.65 -4.97
N MET A 13 -16.79 19.63 -4.15
CA MET A 13 -15.64 18.73 -4.34
C MET A 13 -16.02 17.29 -4.03
N LEU A 14 -16.82 17.06 -2.98
CA LEU A 14 -17.32 15.72 -2.66
C LEU A 14 -18.18 15.17 -3.80
N GLU A 15 -19.14 15.94 -4.29
CA GLU A 15 -20.02 15.55 -5.40
C GLU A 15 -19.22 15.23 -6.67
N LYS A 16 -18.19 16.03 -6.97
CA LYS A 16 -17.31 15.83 -8.13
C LYS A 16 -16.49 14.54 -8.05
N TYR A 17 -15.93 14.20 -6.89
CA TYR A 17 -14.99 13.09 -6.74
C TYR A 17 -15.60 11.82 -6.15
N ASN A 18 -16.85 11.85 -5.69
CA ASN A 18 -17.59 10.67 -5.24
C ASN A 18 -18.08 9.82 -6.43
N GLN A 19 -17.13 9.40 -7.26
CA GLN A 19 -17.35 8.58 -8.44
C GLN A 19 -16.58 7.26 -8.29
N PRO A 20 -17.08 6.13 -8.82
CA PRO A 20 -16.31 4.90 -8.87
C PRO A 20 -15.01 5.11 -9.63
N GLY A 21 -13.88 4.74 -9.01
CA GLY A 21 -12.56 4.85 -9.62
C GLY A 21 -11.63 3.74 -9.13
N PRO A 22 -10.45 3.58 -9.77
CA PRO A 22 -9.45 2.62 -9.33
C PRO A 22 -9.07 2.89 -7.87
N ARG A 23 -9.19 1.88 -7.02
CA ARG A 23 -8.69 1.94 -5.65
C ARG A 23 -7.30 1.32 -5.64
N TYR A 24 -6.31 2.14 -5.33
CA TYR A 24 -4.94 1.65 -5.19
C TYR A 24 -4.69 1.28 -3.74
N THR A 25 -4.55 -0.02 -3.50
CA THR A 25 -4.20 -0.57 -2.18
C THR A 25 -2.70 -0.80 -2.02
N SER A 26 -1.92 -0.60 -3.09
CA SER A 26 -0.46 -0.62 -3.12
C SER A 26 0.07 0.30 -4.23
N TYR A 27 1.34 0.69 -4.13
CA TYR A 27 2.07 1.35 -5.22
C TYR A 27 3.46 0.71 -5.35
N PRO A 28 3.87 0.26 -6.56
CA PRO A 28 3.09 0.26 -7.81
C PRO A 28 1.88 -0.68 -7.75
N THR A 29 0.95 -0.48 -8.68
CA THR A 29 -0.34 -1.19 -8.73
C THR A 29 -0.19 -2.54 -9.45
N ALA A 30 -1.16 -3.45 -9.29
CA ALA A 30 -1.11 -4.80 -9.86
C ALA A 30 -0.83 -4.88 -11.39
N PRO A 31 -1.29 -3.95 -12.25
CA PRO A 31 -0.91 -3.93 -13.66
C PRO A 31 0.59 -3.81 -13.95
N HIS A 32 1.40 -3.41 -12.96
CA HIS A 32 2.85 -3.38 -13.08
C HIS A 32 3.53 -4.72 -12.73
N PHE A 33 2.78 -5.75 -12.32
CA PHE A 33 3.35 -7.06 -12.06
C PHE A 33 3.80 -7.70 -13.38
N THR A 34 5.04 -8.19 -13.42
CA THR A 34 5.61 -8.85 -14.59
C THR A 34 5.97 -10.29 -14.25
N ALA A 35 6.05 -11.14 -15.28
CA ALA A 35 6.50 -12.52 -15.13
C ALA A 35 8.02 -12.65 -14.91
N ASP A 36 8.77 -11.55 -15.02
CA ASP A 36 10.22 -11.54 -14.81
C ASP A 36 10.60 -11.66 -13.33
N PHE A 37 9.67 -11.36 -12.42
CA PHE A 37 9.86 -11.56 -10.99
C PHE A 37 9.75 -13.06 -10.65
N ASP A 38 10.91 -13.70 -10.57
CA ASP A 38 11.05 -15.14 -10.33
C ASP A 38 11.27 -15.49 -8.85
N ALA A 39 11.39 -16.79 -8.57
CA ALA A 39 11.63 -17.29 -7.22
C ALA A 39 12.95 -16.78 -6.62
N ASN A 40 13.99 -16.58 -7.43
CA ASN A 40 15.26 -16.04 -6.95
C ASN A 40 15.13 -14.57 -6.54
N SER A 41 14.34 -13.80 -7.31
CA SER A 41 14.00 -12.41 -6.99
C SER A 41 13.22 -12.34 -5.68
N PHE A 42 12.26 -13.22 -5.46
CA PHE A 42 11.54 -13.32 -4.19
C PHE A 42 12.47 -13.55 -2.99
N MET A 43 13.38 -14.52 -3.08
CA MET A 43 14.32 -14.82 -1.99
C MET A 43 15.24 -13.63 -1.67
N ARG A 44 15.77 -12.95 -2.70
CA ARG A 44 16.62 -11.77 -2.52
C ARG A 44 15.87 -10.62 -1.84
N GLU A 45 14.64 -10.34 -2.27
CA GLU A 45 13.82 -9.28 -1.67
C GLU A 45 13.45 -9.58 -0.21
N MET A 46 13.13 -10.84 0.11
CA MET A 46 12.85 -11.25 1.48
C MET A 46 14.07 -11.09 2.41
N GLU A 47 15.27 -11.44 1.92
CA GLU A 47 16.51 -11.22 2.68
C GLU A 47 16.82 -9.73 2.86
N ALA A 48 16.58 -8.91 1.83
CA ALA A 48 16.77 -7.47 1.89
C ALA A 48 15.78 -6.81 2.86
N SER A 49 14.49 -7.18 2.81
CA SER A 49 13.47 -6.62 3.70
C SER A 49 13.73 -6.92 5.17
N ASN A 50 14.27 -8.10 5.48
CA ASN A 50 14.63 -8.48 6.85
C ASN A 50 15.82 -7.70 7.42
N ARG A 51 16.59 -6.99 6.58
CA ARG A 51 17.80 -6.26 6.96
C ARG A 51 17.66 -4.73 6.80
N ALA A 52 16.58 -4.25 6.19
CA ALA A 52 16.47 -2.87 5.70
C ALA A 52 16.54 -1.81 6.81
N ASP A 53 16.03 -2.10 8.00
CA ASP A 53 15.93 -1.12 9.10
C ASP A 53 16.91 -1.39 10.26
N GLY A 54 17.91 -2.27 10.06
CA GLY A 54 18.89 -2.64 11.09
C GLY A 54 18.34 -3.54 12.21
N GLU A 55 17.02 -3.73 12.26
CA GLU A 55 16.28 -4.62 13.16
C GLU A 55 15.37 -5.53 12.31
N MET A 56 15.08 -6.75 12.79
CA MET A 56 14.11 -7.62 12.12
C MET A 56 12.69 -7.05 12.29
N ALA A 57 11.99 -6.81 11.19
CA ALA A 57 10.59 -6.42 11.21
C ALA A 57 9.70 -7.56 11.73
N ASP A 58 8.61 -7.18 12.40
CA ASP A 58 7.55 -8.12 12.77
C ASP A 58 6.88 -8.72 11.53
N VAL A 59 6.40 -9.97 11.64
CA VAL A 59 5.76 -10.70 10.54
C VAL A 59 4.25 -10.51 10.57
N SER A 60 3.69 -10.05 9.46
CA SER A 60 2.23 -10.03 9.21
C SER A 60 1.85 -11.16 8.25
N LEU A 61 0.77 -11.89 8.55
CA LEU A 61 0.28 -13.01 7.74
C LEU A 61 -1.08 -12.67 7.11
N TYR A 62 -1.17 -12.79 5.79
CA TYR A 62 -2.41 -12.60 5.04
C TYR A 62 -2.93 -13.95 4.54
N PHE A 63 -4.23 -14.20 4.76
CA PHE A 63 -4.94 -15.38 4.27
C PHE A 63 -6.10 -14.94 3.38
N HIS A 64 -6.15 -15.46 2.15
CA HIS A 64 -7.26 -15.24 1.24
C HIS A 64 -8.33 -16.32 1.44
N PHE A 65 -9.58 -15.90 1.71
CA PHE A 65 -10.75 -16.77 1.76
C PHE A 65 -11.64 -16.43 0.55
N PRO A 66 -11.90 -17.38 -0.37
CA PRO A 66 -12.72 -17.14 -1.56
C PRO A 66 -14.17 -16.78 -1.26
#